data_AF-A0A1H8ENJ7-F1
#
_entry.id   AF-A0A1H8ENJ7-F1
#
_cell.length_a   1.000
_cell.length_b   1.000
_cell.length_c   1.000
_cell.angle_alpha   90.00
_cell.angle_beta   90.00
_cell.angle_gamma   90.00
#
_symmetry.space_group_name_H-M   'P 1'
#
loop_
_entity.id
_entity.type
_entity.pdbx_description
1 polymer ?
#
loop_
_entity_poly.entity_id
_entity_poly.type
_entity_poly.pdbx_seq_one_letter_code
_entity_poly.pdbx_strand_id
1 'polypeptide(L)'
;MVDYQARWGGLALPELAVPLYDGGVAVMVADDPGDTEGVGPCFTAGTDYYSVAHWFCVDLQGRFGILYESWVPLHSSVSGWIEARALADAAQRMHRVEVWKGREAANRARALIDALPGLIEVPEVQGLADNWWQGDGTLLAVYEGEAKVFWSQEAAFAALYAETEPRADELRVTLRSIDL
;
A
#
# COMPACT_ATOMS: atom_id res chain seq x y z
N MET A 1 12.21 -15.33 -10.10
CA MET A 1 11.06 -16.07 -10.64
C MET A 1 10.88 -17.45 -9.99
N VAL A 2 11.85 -18.38 -10.09
CA VAL A 2 11.70 -19.73 -9.50
C VAL A 2 11.43 -19.68 -7.99
N ASP A 3 12.22 -18.92 -7.23
CA ASP A 3 12.02 -18.78 -5.78
C ASP A 3 10.69 -18.09 -5.42
N TYR A 4 10.26 -17.14 -6.27
CA TYR A 4 8.96 -16.49 -6.13
C TYR A 4 7.84 -17.51 -6.30
N GLN A 5 7.85 -18.28 -7.39
CA GLN A 5 6.83 -19.27 -7.69
C GLN A 5 6.82 -20.38 -6.63
N ALA A 6 7.99 -20.79 -6.13
CA ALA A 6 8.10 -21.78 -5.07
C ALA A 6 7.50 -21.30 -3.73
N ARG A 7 7.62 -20.01 -3.42
CA ARG A 7 7.17 -19.45 -2.14
C ARG A 7 5.75 -18.91 -2.16
N TRP A 8 5.34 -18.29 -3.26
CA TRP A 8 4.08 -17.53 -3.36
C TRP A 8 3.15 -18.06 -4.45
N GLY A 9 3.62 -18.93 -5.33
CA GLY A 9 2.84 -19.42 -6.47
C GLY A 9 1.51 -20.04 -6.06
N GLY A 10 0.42 -19.51 -6.62
CA GLY A 10 -0.94 -19.95 -6.34
C GLY A 10 -1.55 -19.39 -5.06
N LEU A 11 -0.85 -18.53 -4.31
CA LEU A 11 -1.41 -17.87 -3.15
C LEU A 11 -2.54 -16.92 -3.57
N ALA A 12 -3.78 -17.27 -3.21
CA ALA A 12 -4.93 -16.40 -3.35
C ALA A 12 -4.95 -15.37 -2.21
N LEU A 13 -5.25 -14.12 -2.55
CA LEU A 13 -5.30 -13.01 -1.60
C LEU A 13 -6.77 -12.67 -1.28
N PRO A 14 -7.03 -11.96 -0.18
CA PRO A 14 -8.39 -11.54 0.16
C PRO A 14 -8.83 -10.37 -0.70
N GLU A 15 -10.06 -10.35 -1.21
CA GLU A 15 -10.59 -9.18 -1.89
C GLU A 15 -10.77 -8.01 -0.90
N LEU A 16 -10.42 -6.79 -1.30
CA LEU A 16 -10.67 -5.59 -0.49
C LEU A 16 -11.95 -4.92 -0.97
N ALA A 17 -12.90 -4.72 -0.05
CA ALA A 17 -14.15 -4.02 -0.26
C ALA A 17 -13.94 -2.52 -0.58
N VAL A 18 -12.81 -1.94 -0.16
CA VAL A 18 -12.37 -0.60 -0.55
C VAL A 18 -10.98 -0.75 -1.15
N PRO A 19 -10.82 -0.65 -2.48
CA PRO A 19 -9.51 -0.69 -3.08
C PRO A 19 -8.71 0.51 -2.55
N LEU A 20 -7.65 0.23 -1.78
CA LEU A 20 -6.66 1.23 -1.35
C LEU A 20 -5.74 1.65 -2.51
N TYR A 21 -5.78 0.84 -3.57
CA TYR A 21 -5.18 0.99 -4.88
C TYR A 21 -6.26 0.61 -5.89
N ASP A 22 -6.37 1.29 -7.04
CA ASP A 22 -7.21 0.76 -8.11
C ASP A 22 -6.64 -0.61 -8.51
N GLY A 23 -7.38 -1.66 -8.17
CA GLY A 23 -6.97 -3.05 -8.34
C GLY A 23 -5.80 -3.50 -7.48
N GLY A 24 -5.52 -4.80 -7.54
CA GLY A 24 -4.49 -5.48 -6.77
C GLY A 24 -4.36 -6.90 -7.25
N VAL A 25 -3.25 -7.55 -6.91
CA VAL A 25 -3.06 -8.96 -7.27
C VAL A 25 -4.05 -9.82 -6.49
N ALA A 26 -4.82 -10.63 -7.21
CA ALA A 26 -5.76 -11.61 -6.68
C ALA A 26 -5.10 -12.96 -6.40
N VAL A 27 -4.23 -13.40 -7.30
CA VAL A 27 -3.47 -14.64 -7.16
C VAL A 27 -2.02 -14.39 -7.54
N MET A 28 -1.11 -14.73 -6.63
CA MET A 28 0.32 -14.63 -6.84
C MET A 28 0.78 -15.71 -7.82
N VAL A 29 1.21 -15.31 -9.01
CA VAL A 29 1.74 -16.22 -10.03
C VAL A 29 2.74 -15.44 -10.88
N ALA A 30 3.94 -16.01 -11.08
CA ALA A 30 4.89 -15.37 -11.97
C ALA A 30 4.53 -15.66 -13.43
N ASP A 31 4.58 -14.63 -14.26
CA ASP A 31 4.66 -14.79 -15.71
C ASP A 31 6.13 -14.84 -16.18
N ASP A 32 6.34 -15.09 -17.47
CA ASP A 32 7.66 -15.02 -18.08
C ASP A 32 8.25 -13.59 -17.90
N PRO A 33 9.55 -13.47 -17.56
CA PRO A 33 10.16 -12.17 -17.37
C PRO A 33 10.23 -11.42 -18.71
N GLY A 34 9.72 -10.20 -18.71
CA GLY A 34 9.86 -9.24 -19.81
C GLY A 34 10.96 -8.24 -19.50
N ASP A 35 11.68 -7.81 -20.53
CA ASP A 35 12.57 -6.65 -20.43
C ASP A 35 11.74 -5.37 -20.54
N THR A 36 11.73 -4.59 -19.46
CA THR A 36 11.05 -3.30 -19.42
C THR A 36 12.07 -2.17 -19.38
N GLU A 37 11.89 -1.17 -20.24
CA GLU A 37 12.72 0.03 -20.27
C GLU A 37 12.74 0.74 -18.91
N GLY A 38 13.94 1.10 -18.42
CA GLY A 38 14.13 1.76 -17.13
C GLY A 38 14.11 0.84 -15.90
N VAL A 39 13.59 -0.39 -16.02
CA VAL A 39 13.47 -1.38 -14.93
C VAL A 39 14.46 -2.53 -15.10
N GLY A 40 14.71 -2.92 -16.35
CA GLY A 40 15.33 -4.19 -16.69
C GLY A 40 14.34 -5.35 -16.62
N PRO A 41 14.82 -6.59 -16.48
CA PRO A 41 13.94 -7.75 -16.40
C PRO A 41 13.01 -7.67 -15.19
N CYS A 42 11.71 -7.77 -15.43
CA CYS A 42 10.69 -7.93 -14.39
C CYS A 42 9.64 -8.92 -14.84
N PHE A 43 8.91 -9.51 -13.88
CA PHE A 43 7.77 -10.37 -14.18
C PHE A 43 6.52 -9.82 -13.50
N THR A 44 5.36 -10.03 -14.13
CA THR A 44 4.06 -9.72 -13.54
C THR A 44 3.92 -10.50 -12.24
N ALA A 45 3.52 -9.84 -11.16
CA ALA A 45 3.43 -10.44 -9.85
C ALA A 45 2.23 -11.41 -9.73
N GLY A 46 1.21 -11.27 -10.55
CA GLY A 46 0.10 -12.19 -10.55
C GLY A 46 -1.05 -11.80 -11.45
N THR A 47 -2.20 -12.41 -11.21
CA THR A 47 -3.45 -12.04 -11.88
C THR A 47 -4.18 -11.03 -11.02
N ASP A 48 -4.63 -9.93 -11.62
CA ASP A 48 -5.31 -8.84 -10.91
C ASP A 48 -6.80 -9.13 -10.70
N TYR A 49 -7.38 -8.53 -9.66
CA TYR A 49 -8.84 -8.55 -9.45
C TYR A 49 -9.61 -7.78 -10.53
N TYR A 50 -9.01 -6.70 -11.04
CA TYR A 50 -9.62 -5.74 -11.94
C TYR A 50 -8.59 -5.29 -12.97
N SER A 51 -9.05 -4.92 -14.17
CA SER A 51 -8.17 -4.29 -15.16
C SER A 51 -7.77 -2.90 -14.69
N VAL A 52 -6.48 -2.65 -14.61
CA VAL A 52 -5.88 -1.40 -14.12
C VAL A 52 -5.02 -0.74 -15.20
N ALA A 53 -4.66 0.52 -15.00
CA ALA A 53 -3.85 1.29 -15.95
C ALA A 53 -2.34 1.03 -15.81
N HIS A 54 -1.90 0.30 -14.78
CA HIS A 54 -0.51 -0.12 -14.54
C HIS A 54 -0.43 -1.65 -14.41
N TRP A 55 0.77 -2.20 -14.26
CA TRP A 55 0.99 -3.61 -13.95
C TRP A 55 1.66 -3.75 -12.59
N PHE A 56 1.28 -4.76 -11.81
CA PHE A 56 2.04 -5.16 -10.64
C PHE A 56 3.21 -6.04 -11.06
N CYS A 57 4.44 -5.65 -10.72
CA CYS A 57 5.64 -6.37 -11.14
C CYS A 57 6.58 -6.64 -9.96
N VAL A 58 7.45 -7.64 -10.15
CA VAL A 58 8.59 -7.92 -9.28
C VAL A 58 9.87 -7.80 -10.11
N ASP A 59 10.79 -6.96 -9.66
CA ASP A 59 12.09 -6.78 -10.33
C ASP A 59 13.13 -7.84 -9.91
N LEU A 60 14.31 -7.81 -10.53
CA LEU A 60 15.40 -8.74 -10.21
C LEU A 60 15.96 -8.61 -8.79
N GLN A 61 15.72 -7.48 -8.11
CA GLN A 61 16.10 -7.31 -6.70
C GLN A 61 15.03 -7.87 -5.75
N GLY A 62 13.89 -8.34 -6.28
CA GLY A 62 12.79 -8.89 -5.51
C GLY A 62 11.85 -7.82 -4.93
N ARG A 63 11.98 -6.56 -5.37
CA ARG A 63 11.08 -5.47 -4.95
C ARG A 63 9.74 -5.64 -5.64
N PHE A 64 8.68 -5.37 -4.89
CA PHE A 64 7.31 -5.38 -5.42
C PHE A 64 6.91 -3.94 -5.77
N GLY A 65 6.37 -3.74 -6.95
CA GLY A 65 6.06 -2.40 -7.43
C GLY A 65 4.99 -2.36 -8.51
N ILE A 66 4.78 -1.17 -9.03
CA ILE A 66 3.92 -0.92 -10.19
C ILE A 66 4.72 -0.38 -11.36
N LEU A 67 4.30 -0.78 -12.55
CA LEU A 67 4.88 -0.41 -13.82
C LEU A 67 3.82 0.19 -14.73
N TYR A 68 4.07 1.40 -15.21
CA TYR A 68 3.36 2.01 -16.33
C TYR A 68 4.42 2.50 -17.34
N GLU A 69 4.49 3.81 -17.60
CA GLU A 69 5.60 4.44 -18.32
C GLU A 69 6.90 4.49 -17.50
N SER A 70 6.79 4.31 -16.19
CA SER A 70 7.92 4.25 -15.26
C SER A 70 7.70 3.17 -14.21
N TRP A 71 8.79 2.73 -13.59
CA TRP A 71 8.76 1.79 -12.48
C TRP A 71 8.80 2.50 -11.15
N VAL A 72 7.86 2.14 -10.27
CA VAL A 72 7.82 2.61 -8.90
C VAL A 72 7.78 1.41 -7.96
N PRO A 73 8.89 1.13 -7.23
CA PRO A 73 8.87 0.11 -6.21
C PRO A 73 7.99 0.59 -5.04
N LEU A 74 6.98 -0.22 -4.69
CA LEU A 74 6.06 0.06 -3.59
C LEU A 74 6.65 -0.44 -2.27
N HIS A 75 7.21 -1.65 -2.29
CA HIS A 75 7.82 -2.32 -1.15
C HIS A 75 9.17 -2.90 -1.55
N SER A 76 10.11 -2.94 -0.61
CA SER A 76 11.46 -3.46 -0.90
C SER A 76 11.48 -4.98 -1.08
N SER A 77 10.39 -5.69 -0.74
CA SER A 77 10.22 -7.11 -1.02
C SER A 77 8.76 -7.50 -1.27
N VAL A 78 8.56 -8.65 -1.93
CA VAL A 78 7.25 -9.30 -2.05
C VAL A 78 6.64 -9.63 -0.68
N SER A 79 7.46 -10.02 0.30
CA SER A 79 6.96 -10.28 1.66
C SER A 79 6.38 -9.01 2.27
N GLY A 80 7.06 -7.88 2.11
CA GLY A 80 6.57 -6.59 2.60
C GLY A 80 5.23 -6.19 1.99
N TRP A 81 5.04 -6.42 0.69
CA TRP A 81 3.74 -6.21 0.05
C TRP A 81 2.66 -7.17 0.56
N ILE A 82 2.98 -8.44 0.81
CA ILE A 82 2.03 -9.40 1.43
C ILE A 82 1.62 -8.95 2.83
N GLU A 83 2.55 -8.46 3.65
CA GLU A 83 2.24 -7.91 4.98
C GLU A 83 1.36 -6.65 4.89
N ALA A 84 1.65 -5.74 3.96
CA ALA A 84 0.77 -4.60 3.67
C ALA A 84 -0.64 -5.05 3.28
N ARG A 85 -0.74 -6.15 2.52
CA ARG A 85 -2.01 -6.72 2.09
C ARG A 85 -2.79 -7.33 3.25
N ALA A 86 -2.11 -7.95 4.21
CA ALA A 86 -2.71 -8.46 5.44
C ALA A 86 -3.21 -7.32 6.34
N LEU A 87 -2.46 -6.23 6.45
CA LEU A 87 -2.89 -5.03 7.17
C LEU A 87 -4.11 -4.37 6.51
N ALA A 88 -4.11 -4.28 5.17
CA ALA A 88 -5.26 -3.79 4.41
C ALA A 88 -6.51 -4.62 4.70
N ASP A 89 -6.39 -5.95 4.73
CA ASP A 89 -7.50 -6.84 5.08
C ASP A 89 -7.97 -6.65 6.53
N ALA A 90 -7.05 -6.51 7.48
CA ALA A 90 -7.37 -6.22 8.88
C ALA A 90 -8.10 -4.88 9.04
N ALA A 91 -7.64 -3.83 8.35
CA ALA A 91 -8.23 -2.51 8.38
C ALA A 91 -9.68 -2.48 7.87
N GLN A 92 -10.09 -3.41 7.00
CA GLN A 92 -11.48 -3.52 6.55
C GLN A 92 -12.47 -3.80 7.70
N ARG A 93 -11.98 -4.41 8.79
CA ARG A 93 -12.79 -4.74 9.98
C ARG A 93 -12.77 -3.62 11.02
N MET A 94 -12.00 -2.55 10.78
CA MET A 94 -11.84 -1.42 11.69
C MET A 94 -12.75 -0.25 11.30
N HIS A 95 -12.94 0.68 12.22
CA HIS A 95 -13.66 1.93 11.98
C HIS A 95 -12.77 2.87 11.18
N ARG A 96 -13.20 3.21 9.95
CA ARG A 96 -12.52 4.23 9.15
C ARG A 96 -12.76 5.61 9.74
N VAL A 97 -11.70 6.25 10.19
CA VAL A 97 -11.74 7.54 10.90
C VAL A 97 -11.73 8.69 9.91
N GLU A 98 -10.77 8.69 8.99
CA GLU A 98 -10.53 9.76 8.03
C GLU A 98 -9.84 9.22 6.77
N VAL A 99 -10.06 9.90 5.64
CA VAL A 99 -9.42 9.58 4.36
C VAL A 99 -8.97 10.87 3.69
N TRP A 100 -7.68 10.93 3.37
CA TRP A 100 -7.10 12.03 2.60
C TRP A 100 -6.77 11.56 1.19
N LYS A 101 -7.05 12.41 0.22
CA LYS A 101 -6.79 12.18 -1.20
C LYS A 101 -6.04 13.35 -1.80
N GLY A 102 -5.31 13.05 -2.85
CA GLY A 102 -4.55 14.01 -3.64
C GLY A 102 -3.34 14.57 -2.91
N ARG A 103 -2.87 15.72 -3.37
CA ARG A 103 -1.57 16.31 -3.01
C ARG A 103 -1.28 16.39 -1.51
N GLU A 104 -2.31 16.63 -0.69
CA GLU A 104 -2.14 16.80 0.76
C GLU A 104 -2.20 15.50 1.55
N ALA A 105 -2.48 14.35 0.93
CA ALA A 105 -2.65 13.08 1.64
C ALA A 105 -1.40 12.68 2.46
N ALA A 106 -0.24 12.71 1.82
CA ALA A 106 1.02 12.37 2.48
C ALA A 106 1.42 13.41 3.55
N ASN A 107 1.17 14.70 3.30
CA ASN A 107 1.45 15.78 4.25
C ASN A 107 0.61 15.64 5.52
N ARG A 108 -0.69 15.38 5.36
CA ARG A 108 -1.61 15.19 6.49
C ARG A 108 -1.29 13.95 7.30
N ALA A 109 -0.96 12.85 6.62
CA ALA A 109 -0.49 11.64 7.27
C ALA A 109 0.80 11.89 8.07
N ARG A 110 1.76 12.64 7.50
CA ARG A 110 3.00 13.01 8.20
C ARG A 110 2.73 13.83 9.46
N ALA A 111 1.91 14.87 9.35
CA ALA A 111 1.55 15.70 10.49
C ALA A 111 0.82 14.90 11.59
N LEU A 112 0.01 13.89 11.21
CA LEU A 112 -0.58 12.97 12.18
C LEU A 112 0.45 12.08 12.87
N ILE A 113 1.41 11.51 12.12
CA ILE A 113 2.51 10.70 12.67
C ILE A 113 3.29 11.51 13.71
N ASP A 114 3.59 12.78 13.40
CA ASP A 114 4.31 13.66 14.32
C ASP A 114 3.47 14.01 15.56
N ALA A 115 2.16 14.16 15.41
CA ALA A 115 1.23 14.47 16.50
C ALA A 115 0.89 13.26 17.38
N LEU A 116 1.04 12.03 16.87
CA LEU A 116 0.75 10.79 17.57
C LEU A 116 2.04 9.98 17.79
N PRO A 117 2.81 10.23 18.87
CA PRO A 117 4.11 9.59 19.10
C PRO A 117 4.04 8.06 19.30
N GLY A 118 2.84 7.50 19.49
CA GLY A 118 2.61 6.05 19.55
C GLY A 118 2.34 5.39 18.19
N LEU A 119 2.33 6.16 17.10
CA LEU A 119 2.10 5.66 15.74
C LEU A 119 3.46 5.34 15.11
N ILE A 120 3.83 4.07 15.12
CA ILE A 120 5.15 3.58 14.72
C ILE A 120 5.05 2.93 13.34
N GLU A 121 6.04 3.16 12.48
CA GLU A 121 6.14 2.51 11.18
C GLU A 121 6.17 0.98 11.33
N VAL A 122 5.48 0.24 10.47
CA VAL A 122 5.47 -1.22 10.47
C VAL A 122 6.64 -1.73 9.62
N PRO A 123 7.76 -2.17 10.22
CA PRO A 123 8.97 -2.49 9.46
C PRO A 123 8.80 -3.71 8.55
N GLU A 124 7.90 -4.64 8.89
CA GLU A 124 7.64 -5.86 8.12
C GLU A 124 7.14 -5.55 6.70
N VAL A 125 6.37 -4.46 6.56
CA VAL A 125 5.84 -3.95 5.28
C VAL A 125 6.95 -3.48 4.34
N GLN A 126 8.09 -3.05 4.89
CA GLN A 126 9.24 -2.61 4.11
C GLN A 126 8.86 -1.58 3.03
N GLY A 127 8.06 -0.59 3.42
CA GLY A 127 7.48 0.39 2.52
C GLY A 127 8.52 1.28 1.84
N LEU A 128 8.28 1.63 0.58
CA LEU A 128 9.09 2.58 -0.21
C LEU A 128 8.21 3.72 -0.73
N ALA A 129 7.25 3.40 -1.61
CA ALA A 129 6.25 4.37 -2.03
C ALA A 129 4.96 4.26 -1.22
N ASP A 130 4.65 3.07 -0.72
CA ASP A 130 3.49 2.81 0.11
C ASP A 130 3.95 2.28 1.45
N ASN A 131 3.31 2.71 2.53
CA ASN A 131 3.74 2.35 3.87
C ASN A 131 2.60 2.36 4.89
N TRP A 132 2.87 1.75 6.04
CA TRP A 132 1.92 1.57 7.13
C TRP A 132 2.53 1.99 8.47
N TRP A 133 1.68 2.52 9.33
CA TRP A 133 1.98 2.77 10.73
C TRP A 133 0.91 2.14 11.61
N GLN A 134 1.35 1.64 12.76
CA GLN A 134 0.51 1.04 13.77
C GLN A 134 0.72 1.74 15.12
N GLY A 135 -0.40 2.00 15.80
CA GLY A 135 -0.43 2.43 17.18
C GLY A 135 -1.47 1.65 17.96
N ASP A 136 -1.73 2.05 19.21
CA ASP A 136 -2.72 1.41 20.05
C ASP A 136 -4.13 1.47 19.41
N GLY A 137 -4.63 0.30 19.01
CA GLY A 137 -5.88 0.14 18.26
C GLY A 137 -6.01 1.03 17.03
N THR A 138 -4.90 1.42 16.37
CA THR A 138 -4.91 2.40 15.29
C THR A 138 -4.03 1.93 14.14
N LEU A 139 -4.50 2.07 12.91
CA LEU A 139 -3.69 1.87 11.69
C LEU A 139 -3.76 3.10 10.81
N LEU A 140 -2.61 3.51 10.26
CA LEU A 140 -2.52 4.54 9.23
C LEU A 140 -1.84 3.92 8.00
N ALA A 141 -2.49 4.02 6.85
CA ALA A 141 -1.92 3.64 5.58
C ALA A 141 -1.64 4.89 4.74
N VAL A 142 -0.50 4.94 4.06
CA VAL A 142 -0.14 5.99 3.11
C VAL A 142 0.31 5.35 1.81
N TYR A 143 -0.31 5.76 0.71
CA TYR A 143 -0.10 5.24 -0.62
C TYR A 143 0.30 6.38 -1.57
N GLU A 144 1.53 6.34 -2.07
CA GLU A 144 2.06 7.34 -3.00
C GLU A 144 2.48 6.73 -4.33
N GLY A 145 2.44 5.41 -4.49
CA GLY A 145 2.97 4.78 -5.70
C GLY A 145 2.26 5.20 -6.98
N GLU A 146 0.92 5.27 -7.01
CA GLU A 146 0.17 5.72 -8.19
C GLU A 146 0.49 7.18 -8.51
N ALA A 147 0.63 8.01 -7.47
CA ALA A 147 1.02 9.39 -7.64
C ALA A 147 2.39 9.54 -8.31
N LYS A 148 3.33 8.65 -7.98
CA LYS A 148 4.66 8.61 -8.58
C LYS A 148 4.63 8.04 -10.00
N VAL A 149 3.91 6.94 -10.24
CA VAL A 149 3.94 6.24 -11.54
C VAL A 149 3.20 7.03 -12.63
N PHE A 150 2.12 7.73 -12.26
CA PHE A 150 1.33 8.56 -13.17
C PHE A 150 1.75 10.02 -13.15
N TRP A 151 2.79 10.38 -12.40
CA TRP A 151 3.24 11.76 -12.23
C TRP A 151 2.11 12.73 -11.82
N SER A 152 1.16 12.22 -11.03
CA SER A 152 -0.07 12.92 -10.66
C SER A 152 -0.30 12.83 -9.16
N GLN A 153 -0.03 13.93 -8.46
CA GLN A 153 -0.23 13.99 -7.01
C GLN A 153 -1.68 13.78 -6.58
N GLU A 154 -2.64 13.87 -7.51
CA GLU A 154 -4.05 13.57 -7.25
C GLU A 154 -4.31 12.09 -6.95
N ALA A 155 -3.40 11.20 -7.34
CA ALA A 155 -3.52 9.76 -7.07
C ALA A 155 -2.94 9.35 -5.70
N ALA A 156 -2.42 10.29 -4.90
CA ALA A 156 -1.96 9.98 -3.55
C ALA A 156 -3.15 9.78 -2.61
N PHE A 157 -3.00 8.86 -1.65
CA PHE A 157 -4.07 8.48 -0.75
C PHE A 157 -3.52 8.14 0.65
N ALA A 158 -4.25 8.50 1.70
CA ALA A 158 -3.95 8.05 3.05
C ALA A 158 -5.26 7.79 3.82
N ALA A 159 -5.26 6.78 4.69
CA ALA A 159 -6.44 6.41 5.47
C ALA A 159 -6.08 6.04 6.90
N LEU A 160 -6.86 6.58 7.83
CA LEU A 160 -6.74 6.33 9.26
C LEU A 160 -7.88 5.42 9.73
N TYR A 161 -7.53 4.41 10.51
CA TYR A 161 -8.45 3.41 11.05
C TYR A 161 -8.30 3.28 12.56
N ALA A 162 -9.40 2.98 13.24
CA ALA A 162 -9.45 2.72 14.67
C ALA A 162 -10.16 1.38 14.94
N GLU A 163 -9.64 0.60 15.87
CA GLU A 163 -10.16 -0.72 16.21
C GLU A 163 -11.57 -0.64 16.82
N THR A 164 -11.86 0.46 17.51
CA THR A 164 -13.13 0.66 18.21
C THR A 164 -13.68 2.07 17.94
N GLU A 165 -15.00 2.23 18.04
CA GLU A 165 -15.65 3.55 17.89
C GLU A 165 -15.17 4.59 18.93
N PRO A 166 -14.98 4.26 20.23
CA PRO A 166 -14.41 5.23 21.18
C PRO A 166 -13.03 5.73 20.76
N ARG A 167 -12.19 4.84 20.22
CA ARG A 167 -10.87 5.23 19.70
C ARG A 167 -11.00 6.09 18.44
N ALA A 168 -11.96 5.78 17.57
CA ALA A 168 -12.26 6.60 16.39
C ALA A 168 -12.67 8.04 16.79
N ASP A 169 -13.52 8.19 17.80
CA ASP A 169 -13.97 9.48 18.29
C ASP A 169 -12.83 10.31 18.90
N GLU A 170 -11.95 9.67 19.68
CA GLU A 170 -10.74 10.30 20.20
C GLU A 170 -9.88 10.86 19.06
N LEU A 171 -9.60 10.03 18.04
CA LEU A 171 -8.81 10.42 16.89
C LEU A 171 -9.47 11.57 16.09
N ARG A 172 -10.80 11.57 15.92
CA ARG A 172 -11.52 12.69 15.27
C ARG A 172 -11.37 14.00 16.03
N VAL A 173 -11.34 13.96 17.36
CA VAL A 173 -11.08 15.15 18.19
C VAL A 173 -9.64 15.61 17.99
N THR A 174 -8.67 14.69 18.01
CA THR A 174 -7.27 14.99 17.75
C THR A 174 -7.08 15.61 16.36
N LEU A 175 -7.67 15.05 15.31
CA LEU A 175 -7.61 15.57 13.94
C LEU A 175 -8.16 16.99 13.81
N ARG A 176 -9.14 17.39 14.62
CA ARG A 176 -9.65 18.78 14.63
C ARG A 176 -8.73 19.76 15.36
N SER A 177 -7.85 19.25 16.22
CA SER A 177 -6.90 20.07 16.98
C SER A 177 -5.57 20.29 16.26
N ILE A 178 -5.27 19.42 15.29
CA ILE A 178 -4.14 19.56 14.38
C ILE A 178 -4.69 20.30 13.16
N ASP A 179 -4.21 21.50 12.86
CA ASP A 179 -4.58 22.24 11.63
C ASP A 179 -4.06 21.48 10.40
N LEU A 180 -4.77 20.43 9.97
CA LEU A 180 -4.51 19.57 8.81
C LEU A 180 -5.23 20.06 7.56
#